data_AF-A0A2M3ZYR0-F1
#
_entry.id   AF-A0A2M3ZYR0-F1
#
_cell.length_a   1.000
_cell.length_b   1.000
_cell.length_c   1.000
_cell.angle_alpha   90.00
_cell.angle_beta   90.00
_cell.angle_gamma   90.00
#
_symmetry.space_group_name_H-M   'P 1'
#
loop_
_entity.id
_entity.type
_entity.pdbx_description
1 polymer ?
#
loop_
_entity_poly.entity_id
_entity_poly.type
_entity_poly.pdbx_seq_one_letter_code
_entity_poly.pdbx_strand_id
1 'polypeptide(L)'
;ALTERELEAMIDTWIKTGNECALGKPCRNAKNLADYKSLRAKCEGPPRRPKEENATLVAKVAAGLQAMNDLFKTLKDALEALDREYGRQFQQVWGEIEKLHATIAYTSLGAGRIQQALYHQSSQGRPIADLIQQLGPTRNAEELLAFAWNSPWPEQQADVYDKVEAVIKSSQDPVLQTVLAIDIINTKNPNLEAKAKQATEQLKQLQTSTMAGDFSTVAALAARFPKHYAYLRQSLFQPAEGSKASAATLWNLSELADRMPTAEERLQTIEAIVQPLLGDNGTVVDDAEYFWPLTKLADELNRLPVSEEQKADLERLKNKFATHVSHKPLDYYQKLFSQIQSLKPGFPETSA
;
A
#
# COMPACT_ATOMS: atom_id res chain seq x y z
N ALA A 1 -11.20 0.46 73.43
CA ALA A 1 -11.79 0.04 72.14
C ALA A 1 -12.19 1.28 71.36
N LEU A 2 -12.15 1.23 70.04
CA LEU A 2 -12.63 2.30 69.17
C LEU A 2 -14.15 2.22 69.10
N THR A 3 -14.86 3.35 69.30
CA THR A 3 -16.32 3.36 69.21
C THR A 3 -16.76 3.40 67.74
N GLU A 4 -17.96 2.89 67.47
CA GLU A 4 -18.52 2.84 66.10
C GLU A 4 -18.59 4.23 65.46
N ARG A 5 -18.97 5.25 66.24
CA ARG A 5 -18.98 6.66 65.82
C ARG A 5 -17.59 7.21 65.49
N GLU A 6 -16.55 6.84 66.23
CA GLU A 6 -15.19 7.28 65.94
C GLU A 6 -14.65 6.63 64.64
N LEU A 7 -15.03 5.37 64.39
CA LEU A 7 -14.66 4.66 63.17
C LEU A 7 -15.35 5.26 61.94
N GLU A 8 -16.65 5.53 62.02
CA GLU A 8 -17.41 6.19 60.95
C GLU A 8 -16.83 7.56 60.62
N ALA A 9 -16.52 8.38 61.63
CA ALA A 9 -15.92 9.71 61.42
C ALA A 9 -14.54 9.66 60.73
N MET A 10 -13.74 8.63 61.02
CA MET A 10 -12.45 8.43 60.33
C MET A 10 -12.65 7.97 58.88
N ILE A 11 -13.60 7.07 58.61
CA ILE A 11 -13.94 6.60 57.26
C ILE A 11 -14.43 7.77 56.40
N ASP A 12 -15.33 8.60 56.93
CA ASP A 12 -15.84 9.79 56.22
C ASP A 12 -14.72 10.78 55.88
N THR A 13 -13.77 10.96 56.80
CA THR A 13 -12.60 11.81 56.59
C THR A 13 -11.67 11.24 55.50
N TRP A 14 -11.49 9.92 55.46
CA TRP A 14 -10.69 9.24 54.43
C TRP A 14 -11.34 9.31 53.05
N ILE A 15 -12.67 9.13 52.97
CA ILE A 15 -13.43 9.26 51.72
C ILE A 15 -13.33 10.70 51.20
N LYS A 16 -13.51 11.68 52.08
CA LYS A 16 -13.44 13.10 51.71
C LYS A 16 -12.05 13.52 51.21
N THR A 17 -10.98 13.05 51.85
CA THR A 17 -9.59 13.37 51.47
C THR A 17 -9.05 12.52 50.32
N GLY A 18 -9.64 11.35 50.05
CA GLY A 18 -9.28 10.50 48.92
C GLY A 18 -9.55 11.16 47.56
N ASN A 19 -10.56 12.03 47.49
CA ASN A 19 -10.91 12.80 46.29
C ASN A 19 -9.88 13.90 45.93
N GLU A 20 -8.94 14.21 46.83
CA GLU A 20 -7.88 15.22 46.60
C GLU A 20 -6.56 14.58 46.09
N CYS A 21 -6.50 13.25 46.00
CA CYS A 21 -5.30 12.54 45.61
C CYS A 21 -5.26 12.27 44.09
N ALA A 22 -4.16 12.66 43.45
CA ALA A 22 -3.96 12.45 42.02
C ALA A 22 -3.91 10.96 41.65
N LEU A 23 -4.70 10.57 40.64
CA LEU A 23 -4.74 9.22 40.09
C LEU A 23 -3.33 8.75 39.68
N GLY A 24 -2.94 7.55 40.13
CA GLY A 24 -1.67 6.91 39.78
C GLY A 24 -0.48 7.18 40.71
N LYS A 25 -0.66 7.94 41.81
CA LYS A 25 0.39 8.16 42.83
C LYS A 25 -0.06 7.70 44.23
N PRO A 26 0.87 7.25 45.10
CA PRO A 26 0.53 6.92 46.48
C PRO A 26 0.00 8.16 47.22
N CYS A 27 -1.23 8.09 47.71
CA CYS A 27 -1.87 9.16 48.47
C CYS A 27 -1.19 9.28 49.85
N ARG A 28 -0.22 10.19 49.98
CA ARG A 28 0.54 10.44 51.22
C ARG A 28 -0.08 11.54 52.08
N ASN A 29 -1.38 11.42 52.37
CA ASN A 29 -2.03 12.34 53.29
C ASN A 29 -1.56 12.05 54.73
N ALA A 30 -0.92 13.02 55.37
CA ALA A 30 -0.32 12.87 56.70
C ALA A 30 -1.35 12.53 57.78
N LYS A 31 -2.59 13.01 57.64
CA LYS A 31 -3.69 12.72 58.56
C LYS A 31 -4.13 11.26 58.43
N ASN A 32 -4.31 10.77 57.21
CA ASN A 32 -4.67 9.36 56.97
C ASN A 32 -3.58 8.40 57.46
N LEU A 33 -2.30 8.79 57.33
CA LEU A 33 -1.18 8.00 57.86
C LEU A 33 -1.16 7.96 59.41
N ALA A 34 -1.49 9.07 60.06
CA ALA A 34 -1.58 9.16 61.51
C ALA A 34 -2.78 8.36 62.05
N ASP A 35 -3.93 8.47 61.39
CA ASP A 35 -5.16 7.73 61.72
C ASP A 35 -4.93 6.23 61.56
N TYR A 36 -4.27 5.79 60.48
CA TYR A 36 -3.89 4.39 60.27
C TYR A 36 -2.97 3.85 61.39
N LYS A 37 -1.93 4.62 61.78
CA LYS A 37 -1.03 4.22 62.88
C LYS A 37 -1.76 4.14 64.22
N SER A 38 -2.67 5.07 64.48
CA SER A 38 -3.51 5.09 65.69
C SER A 38 -4.46 3.89 65.74
N LEU A 39 -5.12 3.56 64.62
CA LEU A 39 -5.95 2.36 64.47
C LEU A 39 -5.14 1.09 64.73
N ARG A 40 -3.97 0.97 64.09
CA ARG A 40 -3.10 -0.20 64.23
C ARG A 40 -2.66 -0.40 65.68
N ALA A 41 -2.22 0.64 66.37
CA ALA A 41 -1.83 0.57 67.77
C ALA A 41 -3.00 0.18 68.69
N LYS A 42 -4.23 0.64 68.39
CA LYS A 42 -5.44 0.26 69.13
C LYS A 42 -5.92 -1.16 68.82
N CYS A 43 -5.65 -1.66 67.60
CA CYS A 43 -5.97 -3.02 67.17
C CYS A 43 -4.96 -4.06 67.66
N GLU A 44 -3.71 -3.69 67.93
CA GLU A 44 -2.70 -4.61 68.48
C GLU A 44 -3.09 -5.13 69.88
N GLY A 45 -3.87 -4.35 70.65
CA GLY A 45 -4.47 -4.79 71.93
C GLY A 45 -3.45 -5.22 73.00
N PRO A 46 -3.88 -5.50 74.25
CA PRO A 46 -2.99 -6.10 75.25
C PRO A 46 -2.66 -7.55 74.89
N PRO A 47 -1.53 -8.12 75.35
CA PRO A 47 -1.12 -9.46 74.94
C PRO A 47 -2.14 -10.51 75.38
N ARG A 48 -2.69 -11.22 74.38
CA ARG A 48 -3.54 -12.43 74.47
C ARG A 48 -4.76 -12.35 75.40
N ARG A 49 -5.93 -12.13 74.78
CA ARG A 49 -7.18 -12.78 75.21
C ARG A 49 -7.59 -13.85 74.19
N PRO A 50 -8.30 -14.93 74.59
CA PRO A 50 -8.74 -15.97 73.67
C PRO A 50 -9.65 -15.36 72.59
N LYS A 51 -9.46 -15.77 71.33
CA LYS A 51 -10.34 -15.40 70.22
C LYS A 51 -11.71 -16.04 70.44
N GLU A 52 -12.66 -15.28 70.96
CA GLU A 52 -14.05 -15.48 70.55
C GLU A 52 -14.19 -14.81 69.19
N GLU A 53 -14.06 -15.58 68.12
CA GLU A 53 -14.45 -15.13 66.79
C GLU A 53 -15.93 -14.78 66.84
N ASN A 54 -16.23 -13.48 66.79
CA ASN A 54 -17.59 -13.00 66.68
C ASN A 54 -18.07 -13.32 65.26
N ALA A 55 -18.46 -14.58 65.03
CA ALA A 55 -18.79 -15.15 63.73
C ALA A 55 -19.82 -14.32 62.97
N THR A 56 -20.71 -13.63 63.68
CA THR A 56 -21.68 -12.69 63.13
C THR A 56 -21.04 -11.47 62.48
N LEU A 57 -19.96 -10.93 63.04
CA LEU A 57 -19.24 -9.79 62.47
C LEU A 57 -18.45 -10.21 61.21
N VAL A 58 -17.80 -11.37 61.25
CA VAL A 58 -17.08 -11.94 60.11
C VAL A 58 -18.04 -12.23 58.96
N ALA A 59 -19.22 -12.80 59.24
CA ALA A 59 -20.25 -13.04 58.24
C ALA A 59 -20.78 -11.74 57.60
N LYS A 60 -20.97 -10.67 58.39
CA LYS A 60 -21.40 -9.36 57.86
C LYS A 60 -20.35 -8.72 56.96
N VAL A 61 -19.07 -8.79 57.34
CA VAL A 61 -17.96 -8.27 56.51
C VAL A 61 -17.82 -9.08 55.21
N ALA A 62 -17.93 -10.42 55.30
CA ALA A 62 -17.89 -11.28 54.12
C ALA A 62 -19.06 -10.99 53.16
N ALA A 63 -20.27 -10.79 53.68
CA ALA A 63 -21.43 -10.40 52.87
C ALA A 63 -21.26 -9.01 52.22
N GLY A 64 -20.70 -8.03 52.94
CA GLY A 64 -20.41 -6.70 52.40
C GLY A 64 -19.36 -6.72 51.29
N LEU A 65 -18.29 -7.51 51.45
CA LEU A 65 -17.26 -7.70 50.42
C LEU A 65 -17.82 -8.41 49.19
N GLN A 66 -18.69 -9.40 49.38
CA GLN A 66 -19.37 -10.09 48.29
C GLN A 66 -20.29 -9.14 47.51
N ALA A 67 -21.08 -8.30 48.20
CA ALA A 67 -21.94 -7.31 47.55
C ALA A 67 -21.14 -6.27 46.75
N MET A 68 -19.99 -5.82 47.25
CA MET A 68 -19.09 -4.96 46.48
C MET A 68 -18.52 -5.67 45.25
N ASN A 69 -18.10 -6.93 45.39
CA ASN A 69 -17.59 -7.72 44.27
C ASN A 69 -18.66 -7.89 43.16
N ASP A 70 -19.91 -8.11 43.54
CA ASP A 70 -21.01 -8.28 42.59
C ASP A 70 -21.36 -6.95 41.88
N LEU A 71 -21.25 -5.81 42.57
CA LEU A 71 -21.34 -4.48 41.95
C LEU A 71 -20.20 -4.22 40.96
N PHE A 72 -18.96 -4.60 41.31
CA PHE A 72 -17.81 -4.47 40.41
C PHE A 72 -17.96 -5.32 39.15
N LYS A 73 -18.46 -6.55 39.27
CA LYS A 73 -18.77 -7.40 38.10
C LYS A 73 -19.81 -6.75 37.19
N THR A 74 -20.90 -6.26 37.77
CA THR A 74 -21.96 -5.60 37.01
C THR A 74 -21.46 -4.36 36.28
N LEU A 75 -20.62 -3.55 36.93
CA LEU A 75 -20.01 -2.37 36.31
C LEU A 75 -19.04 -2.75 35.19
N LYS A 76 -18.23 -3.79 35.39
CA LYS A 76 -17.32 -4.31 34.36
C LYS A 76 -18.09 -4.79 33.13
N ASP A 77 -19.14 -5.58 33.33
CA ASP A 77 -19.98 -6.09 32.24
C ASP A 77 -20.66 -4.95 31.48
N ALA A 78 -21.11 -3.90 32.18
CA ALA A 78 -21.69 -2.71 31.58
C ALA A 78 -20.67 -1.91 30.74
N LEU A 79 -19.42 -1.78 31.21
CA LEU A 79 -18.34 -1.11 30.48
C LEU A 79 -17.94 -1.91 29.24
N GLU A 80 -17.84 -3.24 29.33
CA GLU A 80 -17.57 -4.09 28.17
C GLU A 80 -18.70 -4.05 27.14
N ALA A 81 -19.96 -3.96 27.58
CA ALA A 81 -21.11 -3.79 26.69
C ALA A 81 -21.07 -2.42 25.98
N LEU A 82 -20.69 -1.36 26.70
CA LEU A 82 -20.52 -0.02 26.13
C LEU A 82 -19.39 0.01 25.10
N ASP A 83 -18.25 -0.62 25.38
CA ASP A 83 -17.11 -0.72 24.46
C ASP A 83 -17.49 -1.48 23.17
N ARG A 84 -18.22 -2.59 23.30
CA ARG A 84 -18.76 -3.34 22.14
C ARG A 84 -19.71 -2.47 21.30
N GLU A 85 -20.57 -1.69 21.94
CA GLU A 85 -21.52 -0.81 21.24
C GLU A 85 -20.79 0.34 20.53
N TYR A 86 -19.78 0.96 21.14
CA TYR A 86 -18.94 1.93 20.45
C TYR A 86 -18.21 1.29 19.27
N GLY A 87 -17.62 0.11 19.44
CA GLY A 87 -16.99 -0.63 18.35
C GLY A 87 -17.97 -0.89 17.19
N ARG A 88 -19.20 -1.30 17.49
CA ARG A 88 -20.27 -1.50 16.51
C ARG A 88 -20.63 -0.21 15.77
N GLN A 89 -20.78 0.90 16.49
CA GLN A 89 -21.11 2.21 15.90
C GLN A 89 -19.98 2.73 15.01
N PHE A 90 -18.72 2.61 15.43
CA PHE A 90 -17.58 2.99 14.61
C PHE A 90 -17.49 2.17 13.32
N GLN A 91 -17.70 0.86 13.39
CA GLN A 91 -17.75 -0.01 12.20
C GLN A 91 -18.87 0.42 11.24
N GLN A 92 -20.05 0.75 11.79
CA GLN A 92 -21.16 1.24 10.98
C GLN A 92 -20.83 2.57 10.30
N VAL A 93 -20.25 3.54 11.01
CA VAL A 93 -19.84 4.84 10.45
C VAL A 93 -18.76 4.65 9.39
N TRP A 94 -17.78 3.78 9.60
CA TRP A 94 -16.75 3.49 8.60
C TRP A 94 -17.35 2.89 7.33
N GLY A 95 -18.29 1.94 7.46
CA GLY A 95 -19.01 1.40 6.30
C GLY A 95 -19.81 2.47 5.54
N GLU A 96 -20.40 3.45 6.22
CA GLU A 96 -21.08 4.58 5.56
C GLU A 96 -20.10 5.55 4.89
N ILE A 97 -18.92 5.80 5.47
CA ILE A 97 -17.86 6.62 4.86
C ILE A 97 -17.33 5.95 3.59
N GLU A 98 -17.12 4.64 3.59
CA GLU A 98 -16.70 3.89 2.41
C GLU A 98 -17.73 3.98 1.28
N LYS A 99 -19.02 3.83 1.59
CA LYS A 99 -20.11 4.05 0.62
C LYS A 99 -20.12 5.48 0.09
N LEU A 100 -19.90 6.47 0.95
CA LEU A 100 -19.84 7.87 0.53
C LEU A 100 -18.63 8.15 -0.38
N HIS A 101 -17.46 7.62 -0.06
CA HIS A 101 -16.27 7.71 -0.93
C HIS A 101 -16.50 7.05 -2.28
N ALA A 102 -17.11 5.86 -2.30
CA ALA A 102 -17.54 5.22 -3.54
C ALA A 102 -18.50 6.11 -4.33
N THR A 103 -19.54 6.64 -3.67
CA THR A 103 -20.51 7.55 -4.32
C THR A 103 -19.78 8.73 -4.95
N ILE A 104 -18.92 9.42 -4.20
CA ILE A 104 -18.16 10.58 -4.71
C ILE A 104 -17.26 10.18 -5.88
N ALA A 105 -16.54 9.06 -5.79
CA ALA A 105 -15.67 8.58 -6.86
C ALA A 105 -16.45 8.30 -8.14
N TYR A 106 -17.69 7.82 -8.04
CA TYR A 106 -18.50 7.36 -9.16
C TYR A 106 -19.56 8.35 -9.66
N THR A 107 -19.91 9.38 -8.89
CA THR A 107 -20.87 10.43 -9.28
C THR A 107 -20.20 11.78 -9.53
N SER A 108 -18.89 11.89 -9.35
CA SER A 108 -18.15 13.13 -9.63
C SER A 108 -17.95 13.35 -11.13
N LEU A 109 -17.67 14.61 -11.50
CA LEU A 109 -17.28 15.02 -12.85
C LEU A 109 -16.01 14.32 -13.37
N GLY A 110 -15.20 13.74 -12.47
CA GLY A 110 -14.01 12.97 -12.83
C GLY A 110 -14.30 11.51 -13.24
N ALA A 111 -15.50 11.00 -12.96
CA ALA A 111 -15.91 9.66 -13.40
C ALA A 111 -16.41 9.70 -14.85
N GLY A 112 -16.01 8.69 -15.63
CA GLY A 112 -16.51 8.51 -17.00
C GLY A 112 -18.02 8.22 -17.04
N ARG A 113 -18.64 8.46 -18.19
CA ARG A 113 -20.08 8.21 -18.42
C ARG A 113 -20.48 6.78 -18.06
N ILE A 114 -19.66 5.78 -18.42
CA ILE A 114 -19.97 4.37 -18.13
C ILE A 114 -19.82 4.06 -16.65
N GLN A 115 -18.83 4.64 -15.97
CA GLN A 115 -18.65 4.50 -14.53
C GLN A 115 -19.87 5.03 -13.77
N GLN A 116 -20.34 6.23 -14.13
CA GLN A 116 -21.54 6.85 -13.57
C GLN A 116 -22.78 5.98 -13.84
N ALA A 117 -22.97 5.53 -15.09
CA ALA A 117 -24.13 4.71 -15.48
C ALA A 117 -24.16 3.36 -14.77
N LEU A 118 -23.02 2.65 -14.71
CA LEU A 118 -22.90 1.36 -14.04
C LEU A 118 -23.17 1.50 -12.54
N TYR A 119 -22.60 2.52 -11.90
CA TYR A 119 -22.84 2.79 -10.48
C TYR A 119 -24.31 3.09 -10.17
N HIS A 120 -24.96 3.94 -10.97
CA HIS A 120 -26.38 4.24 -10.79
C HIS A 120 -27.26 3.01 -11.00
N GLN A 121 -27.00 2.20 -12.02
CA GLN A 121 -27.82 1.02 -12.31
C GLN A 121 -27.62 -0.08 -11.26
N SER A 122 -26.41 -0.29 -10.77
CA SER A 122 -26.15 -1.26 -9.71
C SER A 122 -26.72 -0.84 -8.36
N SER A 123 -26.71 0.47 -8.04
CA SER A 123 -27.37 0.98 -6.82
C SER A 123 -28.88 0.74 -6.80
N GLN A 124 -29.49 0.48 -7.97
CA GLN A 124 -30.89 0.10 -8.13
C GLN A 124 -31.12 -1.42 -8.03
N GLY A 125 -30.10 -2.19 -7.64
CA GLY A 125 -30.17 -3.64 -7.44
C GLY A 125 -30.04 -4.47 -8.72
N ARG A 126 -29.57 -3.87 -9.83
CA ARG A 126 -29.32 -4.62 -11.06
C ARG A 126 -27.95 -5.31 -11.00
N PRO A 127 -27.83 -6.58 -11.46
CA PRO A 127 -26.53 -7.26 -11.52
C PRO A 127 -25.54 -6.51 -12.43
N ILE A 128 -24.37 -6.17 -11.88
CA ILE A 128 -23.32 -5.43 -12.61
C ILE A 128 -22.79 -6.23 -13.80
N ALA A 129 -22.69 -7.55 -13.66
CA ALA A 129 -22.20 -8.46 -14.67
C ALA A 129 -22.98 -8.33 -15.99
N ASP A 130 -24.31 -8.31 -15.90
CA ASP A 130 -25.21 -8.19 -17.06
C ASP A 130 -25.07 -6.82 -17.73
N LEU A 131 -24.87 -5.77 -16.93
CA LEU A 131 -24.68 -4.41 -17.43
C LEU A 131 -23.33 -4.27 -18.17
N ILE A 132 -22.25 -4.86 -17.65
CA ILE A 132 -20.95 -4.88 -18.33
C ILE A 132 -21.06 -5.61 -19.67
N GLN A 133 -21.78 -6.73 -19.72
CA GLN A 133 -21.99 -7.49 -20.96
C GLN A 133 -22.79 -6.68 -21.99
N GLN A 134 -23.80 -5.92 -21.56
CA GLN A 134 -24.59 -5.04 -22.45
C GLN A 134 -23.79 -3.83 -22.95
N LEU A 135 -22.86 -3.33 -22.12
CA LEU A 135 -21.93 -2.25 -22.48
C LEU A 135 -20.67 -2.76 -23.20
N GLY A 136 -20.65 -4.06 -23.54
CA GLY A 136 -19.51 -4.81 -24.05
C GLY A 136 -19.05 -4.60 -25.52
N PRO A 137 -19.54 -3.65 -26.34
CA PRO A 137 -18.78 -3.30 -27.54
C PRO A 137 -17.35 -2.86 -27.18
N THR A 138 -16.37 -3.30 -27.98
CA THR A 138 -14.92 -3.03 -27.78
C THR A 138 -14.56 -1.56 -27.55
N ARG A 139 -15.40 -0.64 -28.03
CA ARG A 139 -15.24 0.82 -27.87
C ARG A 139 -15.28 1.31 -26.41
N ASN A 140 -15.80 0.50 -25.48
CA ASN A 140 -15.95 0.87 -24.07
C ASN A 140 -14.93 0.20 -23.13
N ALA A 141 -13.99 -0.58 -23.68
CA ALA A 141 -13.09 -1.41 -22.88
C ALA A 141 -12.25 -0.62 -21.87
N GLU A 142 -11.82 0.61 -22.23
CA GLU A 142 -11.06 1.48 -21.33
C GLU A 142 -11.89 1.98 -20.14
N GLU A 143 -13.11 2.45 -20.39
CA GLU A 143 -14.01 2.92 -19.31
C GLU A 143 -14.42 1.77 -18.39
N LEU A 144 -14.57 0.55 -18.93
CA LEU A 144 -14.87 -0.67 -18.17
C LEU A 144 -13.68 -1.13 -17.31
N LEU A 145 -12.45 -1.02 -17.81
CA LEU A 145 -11.23 -1.24 -17.03
C LEU A 145 -11.14 -0.27 -15.86
N ALA A 146 -11.31 1.03 -16.15
CA ALA A 146 -11.29 2.05 -15.12
C ALA A 146 -12.39 1.85 -14.07
N PHE A 147 -13.55 1.32 -14.46
CA PHE A 147 -14.61 0.93 -13.52
C PHE A 147 -14.18 -0.24 -12.63
N ALA A 148 -13.62 -1.31 -13.21
CA ALA A 148 -13.20 -2.52 -12.49
C ALA A 148 -12.14 -2.21 -11.43
N TRP A 149 -11.14 -1.40 -11.79
CA TRP A 149 -10.08 -0.96 -10.89
C TRP A 149 -10.60 -0.24 -9.64
N ASN A 150 -11.60 0.62 -9.80
CA ASN A 150 -12.15 1.40 -8.70
C ASN A 150 -13.31 0.70 -7.97
N SER A 151 -13.67 -0.53 -8.38
CA SER A 151 -14.96 -1.16 -8.06
C SER A 151 -15.30 -1.05 -6.57
N PRO A 152 -16.49 -0.50 -6.21
CA PRO A 152 -16.85 -0.24 -4.82
C PRO A 152 -17.39 -1.48 -4.11
N TRP A 153 -17.48 -2.62 -4.80
CA TRP A 153 -17.98 -3.90 -4.26
C TRP A 153 -16.87 -4.95 -4.28
N PRO A 154 -16.07 -5.06 -3.21
CA PRO A 154 -14.98 -6.04 -3.12
C PRO A 154 -15.44 -7.48 -3.35
N GLU A 155 -16.67 -7.82 -2.93
CA GLU A 155 -17.27 -9.14 -3.07
C GLU A 155 -17.64 -9.50 -4.52
N GLN A 156 -17.88 -8.50 -5.38
CA GLN A 156 -18.22 -8.70 -6.80
C GLN A 156 -17.02 -8.47 -7.72
N GLN A 157 -15.90 -8.00 -7.18
CA GLN A 157 -14.74 -7.57 -7.95
C GLN A 157 -14.20 -8.66 -8.87
N ALA A 158 -14.19 -9.93 -8.44
CA ALA A 158 -13.75 -11.04 -9.28
C ALA A 158 -14.64 -11.24 -10.52
N ASP A 159 -15.97 -11.21 -10.35
CA ASP A 159 -16.91 -11.33 -11.47
C ASP A 159 -16.85 -10.11 -12.40
N VAL A 160 -16.68 -8.91 -11.85
CA VAL A 160 -16.46 -7.69 -12.65
C VAL A 160 -15.22 -7.85 -13.55
N TYR A 161 -14.09 -8.29 -13.00
CA TYR A 161 -12.87 -8.54 -13.78
C TYR A 161 -13.06 -9.65 -14.83
N ASP A 162 -13.83 -10.71 -14.54
CA ASP A 162 -14.13 -11.77 -15.52
C ASP A 162 -14.89 -11.23 -16.74
N LYS A 163 -15.89 -10.38 -16.51
CA LYS A 163 -16.65 -9.77 -17.61
C LYS A 163 -15.82 -8.76 -18.40
N VAL A 164 -15.04 -7.94 -17.71
CA VAL A 164 -14.15 -6.95 -18.34
C VAL A 164 -13.05 -7.64 -19.16
N GLU A 165 -12.48 -8.74 -18.66
CA GLU A 165 -11.50 -9.55 -19.38
C GLU A 165 -12.06 -10.08 -20.71
N ALA A 166 -13.32 -10.57 -20.72
CA ALA A 166 -13.96 -11.04 -21.94
C ALA A 166 -14.09 -9.93 -23.00
N VAL A 167 -14.46 -8.71 -22.58
CA VAL A 167 -14.54 -7.54 -23.46
C VAL A 167 -13.16 -7.17 -23.99
N ILE A 168 -12.13 -7.15 -23.15
CA ILE A 168 -10.75 -6.82 -23.56
C ILE A 168 -10.20 -7.85 -24.54
N LYS A 169 -10.40 -9.14 -24.29
CA LYS A 169 -10.00 -10.20 -25.24
C LYS A 169 -10.65 -10.01 -26.62
N SER A 170 -11.91 -9.58 -26.65
CA SER A 170 -12.61 -9.30 -27.91
C SER A 170 -12.05 -8.09 -28.67
N SER A 171 -11.42 -7.14 -27.97
CA SER A 171 -10.79 -5.96 -28.59
C SER A 171 -9.49 -6.25 -29.32
N GLN A 172 -8.82 -7.36 -28.97
CA GLN A 172 -7.49 -7.73 -29.47
C GLN A 172 -6.42 -6.65 -29.25
N ASP A 173 -6.64 -5.71 -28.32
CA ASP A 173 -5.68 -4.64 -28.00
C ASP A 173 -4.67 -5.13 -26.93
N PRO A 174 -3.38 -5.28 -27.26
CA PRO A 174 -2.35 -5.74 -26.31
C PRO A 174 -2.10 -4.74 -25.18
N VAL A 175 -2.37 -3.45 -25.39
CA VAL A 175 -2.22 -2.42 -24.35
C VAL A 175 -3.29 -2.63 -23.28
N LEU A 176 -4.54 -2.87 -23.68
CA LEU A 176 -5.63 -3.12 -22.72
C LEU A 176 -5.46 -4.43 -21.96
N GLN A 177 -4.90 -5.46 -22.60
CA GLN A 177 -4.52 -6.69 -21.92
C GLN A 177 -3.43 -6.44 -20.87
N THR A 178 -2.46 -5.58 -21.17
CA THR A 178 -1.41 -5.19 -20.23
C THR A 178 -1.97 -4.40 -19.05
N VAL A 179 -2.87 -3.46 -19.30
CA VAL A 179 -3.58 -2.70 -18.24
C VAL A 179 -4.34 -3.66 -17.32
N LEU A 180 -5.13 -4.58 -17.89
CA LEU A 180 -5.85 -5.60 -17.12
C LEU A 180 -4.92 -6.43 -16.24
N ALA A 181 -3.78 -6.86 -16.77
CA ALA A 181 -2.81 -7.65 -16.03
C ALA A 181 -2.25 -6.88 -14.83
N ILE A 182 -1.87 -5.62 -15.02
CA ILE A 182 -1.41 -4.73 -13.95
C ILE A 182 -2.50 -4.55 -12.89
N ASP A 183 -3.75 -4.36 -13.33
CA ASP A 183 -4.88 -4.15 -12.44
C ASP A 183 -5.14 -5.36 -11.54
N ILE A 184 -5.21 -6.55 -12.14
CA ILE A 184 -5.47 -7.81 -11.41
C ILE A 184 -4.37 -8.08 -10.38
N ILE A 185 -3.09 -7.84 -10.73
CA ILE A 185 -1.96 -8.04 -9.82
C ILE A 185 -2.04 -7.10 -8.61
N ASN A 186 -2.41 -5.84 -8.83
CA ASN A 186 -2.43 -4.83 -7.76
C ASN A 186 -3.70 -4.87 -6.90
N THR A 187 -4.78 -5.50 -7.36
CA THR A 187 -6.08 -5.54 -6.68
C THR A 187 -6.07 -6.32 -5.35
N LYS A 188 -5.09 -7.22 -5.13
CA LYS A 188 -4.92 -8.00 -3.88
C LYS A 188 -6.20 -8.71 -3.37
N ASN A 189 -7.03 -9.20 -4.29
CA ASN A 189 -8.23 -9.97 -3.96
C ASN A 189 -7.92 -11.49 -3.98
N PRO A 190 -8.21 -12.25 -2.90
CA PRO A 190 -7.96 -13.70 -2.85
C PRO A 190 -8.63 -14.49 -3.97
N ASN A 191 -9.83 -14.06 -4.41
CA ASN A 191 -10.57 -14.71 -5.49
C ASN A 191 -9.93 -14.51 -6.88
N LEU A 192 -8.95 -13.61 -6.99
CA LEU A 192 -8.21 -13.33 -8.22
C LEU A 192 -6.80 -13.93 -8.24
N GLU A 193 -6.38 -14.69 -7.22
CA GLU A 193 -4.98 -15.15 -7.10
C GLU A 193 -4.49 -15.96 -8.31
N ALA A 194 -5.35 -16.86 -8.84
CA ALA A 194 -5.02 -17.63 -10.04
C ALA A 194 -4.84 -16.73 -11.28
N LYS A 195 -5.69 -15.70 -11.42
CA LYS A 195 -5.59 -14.72 -12.50
C LYS A 195 -4.38 -13.81 -12.33
N ALA A 196 -4.05 -13.41 -11.10
CA ALA A 196 -2.85 -12.64 -10.81
C ALA A 196 -1.58 -13.41 -11.21
N LYS A 197 -1.53 -14.73 -11.01
CA LYS A 197 -0.42 -15.58 -11.49
C LYS A 197 -0.33 -15.58 -13.03
N GLN A 198 -1.46 -15.71 -13.73
CA GLN A 198 -1.49 -15.65 -15.19
C GLN A 198 -1.08 -14.26 -15.73
N ALA A 199 -1.61 -13.21 -15.12
CA ALA A 199 -1.25 -11.82 -15.43
C ALA A 199 0.26 -11.56 -15.22
N THR A 200 0.83 -12.11 -14.14
CA THR A 200 2.28 -12.01 -13.87
C THR A 200 3.09 -12.66 -14.99
N GLU A 201 2.65 -13.82 -15.49
CA GLU A 201 3.32 -14.48 -16.62
C GLU A 201 3.20 -13.68 -17.92
N GLN A 202 2.04 -13.07 -18.18
CA GLN A 202 1.87 -12.16 -19.31
C GLN A 202 2.81 -10.95 -19.23
N LEU A 203 2.97 -10.34 -18.05
CA LEU A 203 3.92 -9.23 -17.87
C LEU A 203 5.38 -9.66 -18.04
N LYS A 204 5.75 -10.91 -17.68
CA LYS A 204 7.08 -11.45 -17.97
C LYS A 204 7.32 -11.65 -19.48
N GLN A 205 6.29 -12.08 -20.21
CA GLN A 205 6.37 -12.18 -21.67
C GLN A 205 6.54 -10.80 -22.31
N LEU A 206 5.77 -9.79 -21.84
CA LEU A 206 5.95 -8.40 -22.25
C LEU A 206 7.35 -7.88 -21.93
N GLN A 207 7.87 -8.19 -20.74
CA GLN A 207 9.24 -7.85 -20.36
C GLN A 207 10.27 -8.47 -21.32
N THR A 208 10.14 -9.77 -21.59
CA THR A 208 11.05 -10.49 -22.50
C THR A 208 11.02 -9.89 -23.92
N SER A 209 9.82 -9.61 -24.43
CA SER A 209 9.59 -8.96 -25.73
C SER A 209 10.20 -7.54 -25.78
N THR A 210 10.04 -6.77 -24.69
CA THR A 210 10.65 -5.44 -24.54
C THR A 210 12.17 -5.53 -24.52
N MET A 211 12.75 -6.46 -23.76
CA MET A 211 14.21 -6.68 -23.71
C MET A 211 14.77 -7.12 -25.08
N ALA A 212 13.94 -7.77 -25.91
CA ALA A 212 14.27 -8.14 -27.28
C ALA A 212 14.10 -7.00 -28.31
N GLY A 213 13.56 -5.84 -27.91
CA GLY A 213 13.44 -4.65 -28.75
C GLY A 213 12.03 -4.34 -29.28
N ASP A 214 11.01 -5.11 -28.90
CA ASP A 214 9.62 -4.76 -29.22
C ASP A 214 9.05 -3.79 -28.18
N PHE A 215 8.98 -2.53 -28.57
CA PHE A 215 8.52 -1.44 -27.71
C PHE A 215 7.08 -1.01 -27.99
N SER A 216 6.39 -1.65 -28.93
CA SER A 216 5.08 -1.19 -29.42
C SER A 216 4.06 -1.07 -28.29
N THR A 217 3.89 -2.14 -27.51
CA THR A 217 2.94 -2.20 -26.40
C THR A 217 3.35 -1.28 -25.24
N VAL A 218 4.64 -1.23 -24.88
CA VAL A 218 5.14 -0.41 -23.77
C VAL A 218 5.03 1.08 -24.09
N ALA A 219 5.43 1.51 -25.29
CA ALA A 219 5.31 2.91 -25.69
C ALA A 219 3.85 3.36 -25.79
N ALA A 220 2.98 2.50 -26.33
CA ALA A 220 1.55 2.78 -26.37
C ALA A 220 0.91 2.82 -24.97
N LEU A 221 1.37 1.97 -24.03
CA LEU A 221 0.96 2.00 -22.63
C LEU A 221 1.39 3.31 -21.96
N ALA A 222 2.64 3.74 -22.14
CA ALA A 222 3.13 5.01 -21.59
C ALA A 222 2.33 6.22 -22.11
N ALA A 223 1.92 6.20 -23.39
CA ALA A 223 1.15 7.26 -24.00
C ALA A 223 -0.33 7.29 -23.56
N ARG A 224 -0.99 6.13 -23.51
CA ARG A 224 -2.44 6.03 -23.21
C ARG A 224 -2.74 5.92 -21.71
N PHE A 225 -1.85 5.28 -20.96
CA PHE A 225 -2.06 4.89 -19.57
C PHE A 225 -0.80 5.12 -18.71
N PRO A 226 -0.31 6.35 -18.57
CA PRO A 226 0.97 6.66 -17.91
C PRO A 226 1.05 6.14 -16.46
N LYS A 227 -0.06 6.17 -15.72
CA LYS A 227 -0.13 5.60 -14.36
C LYS A 227 0.16 4.10 -14.33
N HIS A 228 -0.37 3.34 -15.28
CA HIS A 228 -0.12 1.89 -15.38
C HIS A 228 1.30 1.62 -15.86
N TYR A 229 1.81 2.44 -16.79
CA TYR A 229 3.21 2.36 -17.18
C TYR A 229 4.16 2.59 -15.99
N ALA A 230 3.87 3.55 -15.11
CA ALA A 230 4.68 3.79 -13.91
C ALA A 230 4.77 2.55 -12.99
N TYR A 231 3.69 1.77 -12.86
CA TYR A 231 3.71 0.48 -12.14
C TYR A 231 4.59 -0.56 -12.85
N LEU A 232 4.48 -0.66 -14.18
CA LEU A 232 5.24 -1.62 -14.97
C LEU A 232 6.74 -1.27 -15.01
N ARG A 233 7.08 0.01 -15.07
CA ARG A 233 8.44 0.49 -15.35
C ARG A 233 9.49 -0.07 -14.40
N GLN A 234 9.18 -0.17 -13.10
CA GLN A 234 10.14 -0.70 -12.13
C GLN A 234 10.41 -2.19 -12.31
N SER A 235 9.39 -2.99 -12.63
CA SER A 235 9.57 -4.43 -12.85
C SER A 235 10.11 -4.74 -14.24
N LEU A 236 9.81 -3.91 -15.24
CA LEU A 236 10.20 -4.11 -16.63
C LEU A 236 11.72 -4.20 -16.83
N PHE A 237 12.48 -3.43 -16.07
CA PHE A 237 13.94 -3.38 -16.22
C PHE A 237 14.70 -4.08 -15.10
N GLN A 238 14.00 -4.70 -14.15
CA GLN A 238 14.66 -5.52 -13.15
C GLN A 238 15.10 -6.85 -13.78
N PRO A 239 16.40 -7.15 -13.79
CA PRO A 239 16.87 -8.44 -14.27
C PRO A 239 16.43 -9.55 -13.30
N ALA A 240 16.44 -10.80 -13.78
CA ALA A 240 16.22 -11.94 -12.90
C ALA A 240 17.27 -11.93 -11.76
N GLU A 241 16.87 -12.41 -10.59
CA GLU A 241 17.70 -12.37 -9.39
C GLU A 241 19.10 -12.99 -9.65
N GLY A 242 20.16 -12.20 -9.39
CA GLY A 242 21.55 -12.60 -9.64
C GLY A 242 22.04 -12.48 -11.10
N SER A 243 21.23 -11.95 -12.02
CA SER A 243 21.63 -11.72 -13.41
C SER A 243 21.77 -10.23 -13.74
N LYS A 244 22.60 -9.89 -14.74
CA LYS A 244 22.67 -8.55 -15.34
C LYS A 244 22.11 -8.61 -16.76
N ALA A 245 21.53 -7.50 -17.21
CA ALA A 245 21.15 -7.37 -18.62
C ALA A 245 22.40 -7.46 -19.51
N SER A 246 22.28 -8.16 -20.64
CA SER A 246 23.36 -8.23 -21.62
C SER A 246 23.57 -6.86 -22.29
N ALA A 247 24.77 -6.58 -22.81
CA ALA A 247 25.03 -5.34 -23.54
C ALA A 247 24.08 -5.14 -24.74
N ALA A 248 23.72 -6.22 -25.43
CA ALA A 248 22.75 -6.19 -26.52
C ALA A 248 21.34 -5.82 -26.03
N THR A 249 20.91 -6.37 -24.89
CA THR A 249 19.63 -6.00 -24.26
C THR A 249 19.62 -4.53 -23.86
N LEU A 250 20.69 -4.05 -23.21
CA LEU A 250 20.79 -2.63 -22.82
C LEU A 250 20.81 -1.69 -24.03
N TRP A 251 21.41 -2.13 -25.14
CA TRP A 251 21.33 -1.38 -26.40
C TRP A 251 19.88 -1.24 -26.87
N ASN A 252 19.11 -2.34 -26.92
CA ASN A 252 17.69 -2.27 -27.25
C ASN A 252 16.97 -1.33 -26.29
N LEU A 253 17.12 -1.51 -24.98
CA LEU A 253 16.46 -0.67 -23.97
C LEU A 253 16.82 0.82 -24.10
N SER A 254 18.02 1.16 -24.57
CA SER A 254 18.38 2.56 -24.83
C SER A 254 17.58 3.21 -25.97
N GLU A 255 17.00 2.42 -26.90
CA GLU A 255 16.06 2.91 -27.92
C GLU A 255 14.64 3.14 -27.37
N LEU A 256 14.29 2.56 -26.21
CA LEU A 256 12.97 2.72 -25.63
C LEU A 256 12.75 4.15 -25.08
N ALA A 257 13.80 4.77 -24.53
CA ALA A 257 13.73 6.14 -24.04
C ALA A 257 13.23 7.09 -25.14
N ASP A 258 13.78 6.98 -26.35
CA ASP A 258 13.39 7.80 -27.52
C ASP A 258 11.89 7.67 -27.87
N ARG A 259 11.25 6.56 -27.48
CA ARG A 259 9.84 6.24 -27.76
C ARG A 259 8.88 6.70 -26.67
N MET A 260 9.37 7.25 -25.57
CA MET A 260 8.51 7.74 -24.50
C MET A 260 7.85 9.08 -24.88
N PRO A 261 6.56 9.27 -24.51
CA PRO A 261 5.73 10.37 -25.01
C PRO A 261 6.10 11.73 -24.44
N THR A 262 6.68 11.80 -23.23
CA THR A 262 6.99 13.04 -22.53
C THR A 262 8.43 13.04 -22.01
N ALA A 263 9.01 14.22 -21.78
CA ALA A 263 10.34 14.34 -21.19
C ALA A 263 10.43 13.69 -19.78
N GLU A 264 9.33 13.74 -19.02
CA GLU A 264 9.24 13.09 -17.72
C GLU A 264 9.33 11.56 -17.84
N GLU A 265 8.53 10.98 -18.73
CA GLU A 265 8.55 9.53 -18.95
C GLU A 265 9.92 9.09 -19.48
N ARG A 266 10.52 9.85 -20.41
CA ARG A 266 11.90 9.60 -20.86
C ARG A 266 12.88 9.54 -19.70
N LEU A 267 12.88 10.56 -18.85
CA LEU A 267 13.79 10.66 -17.71
C LEU A 267 13.61 9.49 -16.74
N GLN A 268 12.36 9.18 -16.39
CA GLN A 268 12.06 8.11 -15.46
C GLN A 268 12.34 6.71 -16.06
N THR A 269 12.17 6.52 -17.36
CA THR A 269 12.55 5.30 -18.08
C THR A 269 14.07 5.13 -18.11
N ILE A 270 14.84 6.19 -18.39
CA ILE A 270 16.31 6.14 -18.33
C ILE A 270 16.76 5.81 -16.91
N GLU A 271 16.17 6.43 -15.88
CA GLU A 271 16.48 6.12 -14.49
C GLU A 271 16.22 4.63 -14.18
N ALA A 272 15.09 4.08 -14.62
CA ALA A 272 14.74 2.69 -14.38
C ALA A 272 15.64 1.69 -15.14
N ILE A 273 16.12 2.03 -16.34
CA ILE A 273 17.10 1.22 -17.09
C ILE A 273 18.48 1.24 -16.40
N VAL A 274 18.87 2.39 -15.85
CA VAL A 274 20.18 2.59 -15.22
C VAL A 274 20.24 2.01 -13.82
N GLN A 275 19.13 2.00 -13.08
CA GLN A 275 19.09 1.59 -11.67
C GLN A 275 19.73 0.22 -11.37
N PRO A 276 19.51 -0.84 -12.17
CA PRO A 276 20.15 -2.15 -11.96
C PRO A 276 21.65 -2.19 -12.31
N LEU A 277 22.16 -1.15 -12.97
CA LEU A 277 23.55 -1.04 -13.41
C LEU A 277 24.40 -0.17 -12.47
N LEU A 278 23.83 0.30 -11.35
CA LEU A 278 24.55 1.09 -10.38
C LEU A 278 25.43 0.19 -9.51
N GLY A 279 26.69 0.59 -9.32
CA GLY A 279 27.56 0.03 -8.29
C GLY A 279 27.24 0.61 -6.90
N ASP A 280 27.98 0.13 -5.89
CA ASP A 280 27.79 0.54 -4.48
C ASP A 280 27.97 2.05 -4.24
N ASN A 281 28.71 2.73 -5.12
CA ASN A 281 28.94 4.17 -5.06
C ASN A 281 27.81 5.00 -5.72
N GLY A 282 26.75 4.36 -6.21
CA GLY A 282 25.60 5.02 -6.84
C GLY A 282 25.85 5.50 -8.28
N THR A 283 26.97 5.11 -8.89
CA THR A 283 27.31 5.41 -10.29
C THR A 283 27.23 4.15 -11.15
N VAL A 284 27.06 4.30 -12.46
CA VAL A 284 27.03 3.18 -13.40
C VAL A 284 28.33 2.38 -13.35
N VAL A 285 28.23 1.06 -13.54
CA VAL A 285 29.39 0.17 -13.64
C VAL A 285 30.39 0.62 -14.71
N ASP A 286 31.68 0.33 -14.49
CA ASP A 286 32.81 0.68 -15.35
C ASP A 286 33.09 -0.35 -16.46
N ASP A 287 32.10 -1.20 -16.76
CA ASP A 287 32.21 -2.28 -17.73
C ASP A 287 32.21 -1.75 -19.18
N ALA A 288 33.29 -2.05 -19.91
CA ALA A 288 33.46 -1.65 -21.30
C ALA A 288 32.39 -2.25 -22.24
N GLU A 289 31.76 -3.38 -21.87
CA GLU A 289 30.67 -3.96 -22.66
C GLU A 289 29.45 -3.04 -22.74
N TYR A 290 29.25 -2.20 -21.73
CA TYR A 290 28.11 -1.28 -21.64
C TYR A 290 28.39 0.13 -22.16
N PHE A 291 29.61 0.39 -22.65
CA PHE A 291 30.04 1.72 -23.10
C PHE A 291 29.04 2.38 -24.07
N TRP A 292 28.68 1.69 -25.15
CA TRP A 292 27.78 2.20 -26.18
C TRP A 292 26.35 2.48 -25.69
N PRO A 293 25.63 1.51 -25.07
CA PRO A 293 24.29 1.78 -24.57
C PRO A 293 24.27 2.89 -23.51
N LEU A 294 25.27 2.95 -22.61
CA LEU A 294 25.35 4.01 -21.61
C LEU A 294 25.64 5.38 -22.23
N THR A 295 26.51 5.45 -23.25
CA THR A 295 26.78 6.70 -23.98
C THR A 295 25.52 7.21 -24.67
N LYS A 296 24.73 6.31 -25.28
CA LYS A 296 23.46 6.69 -25.90
C LYS A 296 22.46 7.24 -24.88
N LEU A 297 22.31 6.57 -23.72
CA LEU A 297 21.43 7.07 -22.66
C LEU A 297 21.89 8.43 -22.12
N ALA A 298 23.20 8.64 -21.96
CA ALA A 298 23.75 9.92 -21.52
C ALA A 298 23.54 11.03 -22.57
N ASP A 299 23.67 10.73 -23.86
CA ASP A 299 23.37 11.65 -24.96
C ASP A 299 21.89 12.04 -24.98
N GLU A 300 20.96 11.09 -24.77
CA GLU A 300 19.54 11.41 -24.66
C GLU A 300 19.26 12.33 -23.46
N LEU A 301 19.85 12.08 -22.29
CA LEU A 301 19.72 12.98 -21.13
C LEU A 301 20.18 14.41 -21.43
N ASN A 302 21.22 14.58 -22.24
CA ASN A 302 21.70 15.92 -22.62
C ASN A 302 20.77 16.65 -23.58
N ARG A 303 19.87 15.93 -24.27
CA ARG A 303 18.93 16.47 -25.26
C ARG A 303 17.53 16.68 -24.72
N LEU A 304 17.22 16.16 -23.52
CA LEU A 304 15.87 16.27 -22.95
C LEU A 304 15.48 17.73 -22.67
N PRO A 305 14.35 18.22 -23.25
CA PRO A 305 13.81 19.52 -22.92
C PRO A 305 13.06 19.44 -21.58
N VAL A 306 13.79 19.56 -20.47
CA VAL A 306 13.22 19.49 -19.11
C VAL A 306 12.71 20.84 -18.61
N SER A 307 11.62 20.84 -17.86
CA SER A 307 11.13 22.01 -17.12
C SER A 307 12.02 22.35 -15.92
N GLU A 308 11.84 23.53 -15.31
CA GLU A 308 12.58 23.90 -14.08
C GLU A 308 12.39 22.89 -12.94
N GLU A 309 11.18 22.36 -12.79
CA GLU A 309 10.83 21.37 -11.77
C GLU A 309 11.60 20.05 -11.95
N GLN A 310 11.94 19.72 -13.20
CA GLN A 310 12.61 18.47 -13.59
C GLN A 310 14.15 18.60 -13.63
N LYS A 311 14.71 19.81 -13.50
CA LYS A 311 16.17 20.01 -13.57
C LYS A 311 16.92 19.26 -12.47
N ALA A 312 16.38 19.25 -11.26
CA ALA A 312 17.02 18.55 -10.14
C ALA A 312 17.09 17.03 -10.40
N ASP A 313 16.02 16.45 -10.96
CA ASP A 313 15.98 15.04 -11.32
C ASP A 313 16.95 14.72 -12.47
N LEU A 314 17.04 15.60 -13.47
CA LEU A 314 17.98 15.46 -14.58
C LEU A 314 19.43 15.48 -14.10
N GLU A 315 19.81 16.45 -13.26
CA GLU A 315 21.18 16.56 -12.75
C GLU A 315 21.52 15.40 -11.81
N ARG A 316 20.58 14.95 -10.96
CA ARG A 316 20.75 13.73 -10.17
C ARG A 316 21.06 12.53 -11.07
N LEU A 317 20.31 12.37 -12.17
CA LEU A 317 20.48 11.25 -13.07
C LEU A 317 21.79 11.34 -13.87
N LYS A 318 22.19 12.52 -14.33
CA LYS A 318 23.50 12.75 -14.98
C LYS A 318 24.67 12.36 -14.09
N ASN A 319 24.60 12.68 -12.80
CA ASN A 319 25.65 12.32 -11.83
C ASN A 319 25.85 10.80 -11.72
N LYS A 320 24.82 9.99 -12.02
CA LYS A 320 24.97 8.52 -12.07
C LYS A 320 25.89 8.06 -13.20
N PHE A 321 26.09 8.86 -14.25
CA PHE A 321 26.98 8.57 -15.39
C PHE A 321 28.42 9.07 -15.20
N ALA A 322 28.78 9.60 -14.02
CA ALA A 322 30.10 10.15 -13.74
C ALA A 322 31.21 9.08 -13.52
N THR A 323 31.10 7.92 -14.16
CA THR A 323 32.07 6.82 -14.05
C THR A 323 33.02 6.82 -15.24
N HIS A 324 34.32 6.64 -14.97
CA HIS A 324 35.29 6.36 -16.03
C HIS A 324 35.12 4.91 -16.50
N VAL A 325 34.79 4.71 -17.78
CA VAL A 325 34.69 3.37 -18.38
C VAL A 325 36.08 2.77 -18.57
N SER A 326 36.24 1.49 -18.27
CA SER A 326 37.50 0.77 -18.43
C SER A 326 38.05 0.86 -19.86
N HIS A 327 39.37 0.99 -20.00
CA HIS A 327 40.01 1.16 -21.29
C HIS A 327 40.02 -0.14 -22.10
N LYS A 328 39.61 -0.06 -23.37
CA LYS A 328 39.74 -1.12 -24.38
C LYS A 328 40.25 -0.51 -25.69
N PRO A 329 40.96 -1.27 -26.54
CA PRO A 329 41.44 -0.78 -27.83
C PRO A 329 40.27 -0.45 -28.77
N LEU A 330 40.49 0.46 -29.73
CA LEU A 330 39.47 0.89 -30.70
C LEU A 330 38.84 -0.31 -31.45
N ASP A 331 39.66 -1.29 -31.85
CA ASP A 331 39.22 -2.49 -32.55
C ASP A 331 38.22 -3.32 -31.75
N TYR A 332 38.31 -3.32 -30.42
CA TYR A 332 37.33 -3.98 -29.55
C TYR A 332 35.97 -3.31 -29.70
N TYR A 333 35.92 -1.98 -29.61
CA TYR A 333 34.67 -1.22 -29.74
C TYR A 333 34.07 -1.31 -31.14
N GLN A 334 34.89 -1.36 -32.19
CA GLN A 334 34.44 -1.56 -33.57
C GLN A 334 33.80 -2.94 -33.78
N LYS A 335 34.41 -4.01 -33.23
CA LYS A 335 33.83 -5.36 -33.27
C LYS A 335 32.54 -5.46 -32.47
N LEU A 336 32.53 -4.91 -31.25
CA LEU A 336 31.35 -4.90 -30.38
C LEU A 336 30.20 -4.14 -31.06
N PHE A 337 30.48 -2.97 -31.65
CA PHE A 337 29.49 -2.19 -32.38
C PHE A 337 28.92 -2.96 -33.58
N SER A 338 29.79 -3.63 -34.36
CA SER A 338 29.36 -4.44 -35.50
C SER A 338 28.47 -5.62 -35.07
N GLN A 339 28.79 -6.26 -33.94
CA GLN A 339 27.96 -7.32 -33.36
C GLN A 339 26.60 -6.78 -32.89
N ILE A 340 26.58 -5.64 -32.19
CA ILE A 340 25.35 -4.97 -31.76
C ILE A 340 24.48 -4.61 -32.97
N GLN A 341 25.08 -4.07 -34.04
CA GLN A 341 24.36 -3.78 -35.28
C GLN A 341 23.78 -5.03 -35.95
N SER A 342 24.53 -6.14 -35.96
CA SER A 342 24.05 -7.40 -36.55
C SER A 342 22.89 -8.04 -35.78
N LEU A 343 22.72 -7.68 -34.51
CA LEU A 343 21.63 -8.14 -33.65
C LEU A 343 20.36 -7.29 -33.78
N LYS A 344 20.40 -6.18 -34.53
CA LYS A 344 19.19 -5.42 -34.83
C LYS A 344 18.24 -6.29 -35.67
N PRO A 345 16.99 -6.54 -35.22
CA PRO A 345 16.01 -7.15 -36.10
C PRO A 345 15.86 -6.24 -37.32
N GLY A 346 16.06 -6.82 -38.51
CA GLY A 346 15.91 -6.11 -39.78
C GLY A 346 14.49 -5.59 -39.89
N PHE A 347 14.31 -4.28 -39.69
CA PHE A 347 13.15 -3.61 -40.24
C PHE A 347 13.29 -3.71 -41.77
N PRO A 348 12.26 -4.17 -42.50
CA PRO A 348 12.32 -4.12 -43.95
C PRO A 348 12.54 -2.65 -44.33
N GLU A 349 13.68 -2.37 -44.95
CA GLU A 349 13.89 -1.13 -45.66
C GLU A 349 12.72 -1.00 -46.64
N THR A 350 11.80 -0.09 -46.33
CA THR A 350 10.82 0.37 -47.31
C THR A 350 11.63 1.05 -48.40
N SER A 351 11.94 0.24 -49.41
CA SER A 351 12.59 0.65 -50.64
C SER A 351 11.49 1.07 -51.61
N ALA A 352 11.66 2.29 -52.13
CA ALA A 352 10.88 3.03 -53.12
C ALA A 352 9.68 3.83 -52.61
#